data_AF-A0A9X4BIQ8-F1
#
_entry.id   AF-A0A9X4BIQ8-F1
#
_cell.length_a   1.000
_cell.length_b   1.000
_cell.length_c   1.000
_cell.angle_alpha   90.00
_cell.angle_beta   90.00
_cell.angle_gamma   90.00
#
_symmetry.space_group_name_H-M   'P 1'
#
loop_
_entity.id
_entity.type
_entity.pdbx_description
1 polymer ?
#
loop_
_entity_poly.entity_id
_entity_poly.type
_entity_poly.pdbx_seq_one_letter_code
_entity_poly.pdbx_strand_id
1 'polypeptide(L)'
;MRTLKVPRRNLAAVLIGALPIFLCTWKPCVASSLDQPPWYVGRWLLAEDEDGSRPGTDLTEFRADGRFVVYGPGCTESVVATYHVHNGDIFVSVEIPNKGPLAMVFRPSADHEKLTYTSHRTRNNAVYRRAPASICDPK
;
A
#
# COMPACT_ATOMS: atom_id res chain seq x y z
N MET A 1 57.34 37.26 11.91
CA MET A 1 57.02 35.94 12.50
C MET A 1 56.79 36.12 13.99
N ARG A 2 55.54 36.04 14.46
CA ARG A 2 55.17 36.14 15.88
C ARG A 2 54.89 34.74 16.41
N THR A 3 55.76 34.24 17.27
CA THR A 3 55.57 32.99 18.03
C THR A 3 54.67 33.24 19.23
N LEU A 4 53.45 32.72 19.18
CA LEU A 4 52.50 32.72 20.30
C LEU A 4 52.77 31.51 21.20
N LYS A 5 53.10 31.82 22.45
CA LYS A 5 53.34 30.91 23.57
C LYS A 5 51.99 30.46 24.12
N VAL A 6 51.65 29.17 23.97
CA VAL A 6 50.44 28.59 24.56
C VAL A 6 50.81 27.91 25.89
N PRO A 7 50.28 28.35 27.04
CA PRO A 7 50.45 27.62 28.28
C PRO A 7 49.49 26.44 28.36
N ARG A 8 50.04 25.30 28.82
CA ARG A 8 49.31 24.09 29.19
C ARG A 8 48.68 24.23 30.58
N ARG A 9 47.58 23.49 30.74
CA ARG A 9 47.18 22.63 31.88
C ARG A 9 46.04 23.08 32.81
N ASN A 10 45.18 22.08 33.04
CA ASN A 10 44.45 21.69 34.25
C ASN A 10 43.03 22.21 34.44
N LEU A 11 42.05 21.31 34.25
CA LEU A 11 40.81 21.15 35.02
C LEU A 11 40.49 19.64 34.96
N ALA A 12 40.85 18.84 35.97
CA ALA A 12 40.16 18.65 37.25
C ALA A 12 38.81 17.91 37.13
N ALA A 13 38.87 16.64 37.53
CA ALA A 13 37.91 15.85 38.30
C ALA A 13 36.39 15.93 38.01
N VAL A 14 35.90 14.81 37.46
CA VAL A 14 34.73 14.00 37.86
C VAL A 14 33.85 14.58 38.98
N LEU A 15 32.57 14.77 38.67
CA LEU A 15 31.45 14.71 39.62
C LEU A 15 30.31 13.91 38.96
N ILE A 16 30.13 12.67 39.42
CA ILE A 16 29.00 11.81 39.08
C ILE A 16 27.83 12.28 39.96
N GLY A 17 26.95 13.10 39.39
CA GLY A 17 25.69 13.49 40.02
C GLY A 17 24.65 12.38 39.83
N ALA A 18 24.20 11.78 40.93
CA ALA A 18 23.10 10.83 40.97
C ALA A 18 21.80 11.50 40.48
N LEU A 19 21.23 10.98 39.39
CA LEU A 19 19.91 11.37 38.89
C LEU A 19 18.82 10.62 39.68
N PRO A 20 17.74 11.30 40.12
CA PRO A 20 16.62 10.66 40.75
C PRO A 20 15.91 9.77 39.74
N ILE A 21 15.70 8.51 40.13
CA ILE A 21 14.87 7.54 39.41
C ILE A 21 13.44 8.07 39.44
N PHE A 22 13.05 8.79 38.39
CA PHE A 22 11.65 9.11 38.13
C PHE A 22 10.98 7.84 37.61
N LEU A 23 10.35 7.10 38.52
CA LEU A 23 9.39 6.04 38.20
C LEU A 23 8.15 6.68 37.56
N CYS A 24 8.26 7.09 36.30
CA CYS A 24 7.09 7.29 35.47
C CYS A 24 6.53 5.91 35.13
N THR A 25 5.50 5.54 35.87
CA THR A 25 4.61 4.41 35.65
C THR A 25 4.27 4.27 34.17
N TRP A 26 4.90 3.32 33.50
CA TRP A 26 4.58 2.94 32.13
C TRP A 26 3.19 2.32 32.08
N LYS A 27 2.17 3.15 31.86
CA LYS A 27 0.99 2.68 31.13
C LYS A 27 1.35 2.78 29.66
N PRO A 28 1.59 1.67 28.94
CA PRO A 28 1.56 1.73 27.49
C PRO A 28 0.15 2.19 27.10
N CYS A 29 0.07 3.43 26.64
CA CYS A 29 -1.11 3.91 25.94
C CYS A 29 -1.14 3.17 24.61
N VAL A 30 -1.80 2.01 24.58
CA VAL A 30 -2.15 1.36 23.32
C VAL A 30 -3.27 2.22 22.74
N ALA A 31 -2.86 3.21 21.94
CA ALA A 31 -3.78 3.87 21.04
C ALA A 31 -4.25 2.80 20.06
N SER A 32 -5.43 2.22 20.30
CA SER A 32 -6.16 1.55 19.23
C SER A 32 -6.47 2.62 18.18
N SER A 33 -5.64 2.70 17.14
CA SER A 33 -6.14 3.17 15.86
C SER A 33 -7.31 2.25 15.54
N LEU A 34 -8.48 2.82 15.32
CA LEU A 34 -9.51 2.14 14.56
C LEU A 34 -8.86 1.87 13.20
N ASP A 35 -8.33 0.65 13.02
CA ASP A 35 -7.70 0.18 11.79
C ASP A 35 -8.78 0.13 10.71
N GLN A 36 -9.10 1.31 10.18
CA GLN A 36 -9.71 1.39 8.87
C GLN A 36 -8.71 0.72 7.93
N PRO A 37 -9.14 -0.31 7.18
CA PRO A 37 -8.28 -0.86 6.16
C PRO A 37 -7.85 0.30 5.25
N PRO A 38 -6.65 0.24 4.66
CA PRO A 38 -6.26 1.25 3.70
C PRO A 38 -7.41 1.53 2.71
N TRP A 39 -7.48 2.76 2.16
CA TRP A 39 -8.12 2.95 0.84
C TRP A 39 -7.48 1.92 -0.12
N TYR A 40 -7.84 1.67 -1.37
CA TYR A 40 -7.28 0.52 -2.14
C TYR A 40 -7.75 -0.84 -1.65
N VAL A 41 -7.70 -1.18 -0.36
CA VAL A 41 -8.26 -2.45 0.13
C VAL A 41 -9.76 -2.49 -0.16
N GLY A 42 -10.23 -3.65 -0.62
CA GLY A 42 -11.62 -3.91 -1.01
C GLY A 42 -11.79 -4.16 -2.51
N ARG A 43 -13.05 -4.24 -2.92
CA ARG A 43 -13.47 -4.59 -4.29
C ARG A 43 -13.54 -3.37 -5.21
N TRP A 44 -13.11 -3.57 -6.45
CA TRP A 44 -13.06 -2.57 -7.51
C TRP A 44 -13.66 -3.15 -8.79
N LEU A 45 -14.63 -2.45 -9.35
CA LEU A 45 -15.38 -2.85 -10.52
C LEU A 45 -14.94 -2.01 -11.73
N LEU A 46 -14.72 -2.68 -12.86
CA LEU A 46 -14.44 -2.01 -14.14
C LEU A 46 -15.60 -1.10 -14.52
N ALA A 47 -15.32 0.18 -14.69
CA ALA A 47 -16.28 1.21 -15.07
C ALA A 47 -16.15 1.59 -16.54
N GLU A 48 -14.93 1.64 -17.07
CA GLU A 48 -14.62 2.06 -18.44
C GLU A 48 -13.44 1.23 -18.96
N ASP A 49 -13.48 0.82 -20.23
CA ASP A 49 -12.40 0.08 -20.88
C ASP A 49 -12.30 0.47 -22.37
N GLU A 50 -11.14 0.96 -22.77
CA GLU A 50 -10.83 1.30 -24.16
C GLU A 50 -10.68 0.05 -25.06
N ASP A 51 -10.48 -1.15 -24.51
CA ASP A 51 -10.53 -2.41 -25.25
C ASP A 51 -11.98 -2.81 -25.64
N GLY A 52 -12.99 -2.07 -25.17
CA GLY A 52 -14.40 -2.30 -25.50
C GLY A 52 -15.07 -3.37 -24.64
N SER A 53 -14.42 -3.81 -23.55
CA SER A 53 -15.07 -4.66 -22.55
C SER A 53 -16.28 -3.94 -21.94
N ARG A 54 -17.29 -4.71 -21.55
CA ARG A 54 -18.50 -4.13 -20.98
C ARG A 54 -18.22 -3.67 -19.54
N PRO A 55 -18.57 -2.42 -19.18
CA PRO A 55 -18.54 -2.00 -17.77
C PRO A 55 -19.27 -2.99 -16.87
N GLY A 56 -18.73 -3.21 -15.68
CA GLY A 56 -19.31 -4.09 -14.67
C GLY A 56 -19.02 -5.59 -14.83
N THR A 57 -18.23 -6.01 -15.84
CA THR A 57 -17.89 -7.43 -16.01
C THR A 57 -16.69 -7.87 -15.21
N ASP A 58 -15.75 -6.95 -14.95
CA ASP A 58 -14.47 -7.29 -14.35
C ASP A 58 -14.43 -6.75 -12.93
N LEU A 59 -14.50 -7.67 -11.96
CA LEU A 59 -14.40 -7.38 -10.55
C LEU A 59 -13.03 -7.82 -10.05
N THR A 60 -12.33 -6.91 -9.40
CA THR A 60 -11.03 -7.15 -8.77
C THR A 60 -11.07 -6.79 -7.29
N GLU A 61 -10.18 -7.36 -6.49
CA GLU A 61 -10.10 -7.07 -5.07
C GLU A 61 -8.64 -7.01 -4.60
N PHE A 62 -8.32 -5.97 -3.85
CA PHE A 62 -7.09 -5.90 -3.07
C PHE A 62 -7.43 -6.29 -1.63
N ARG A 63 -6.94 -7.44 -1.17
CA ARG A 63 -7.20 -7.97 0.17
C ARG A 63 -6.14 -7.47 1.14
N ALA A 64 -6.53 -7.26 2.39
CA ALA A 64 -5.62 -6.81 3.46
C ALA A 64 -4.45 -7.78 3.73
N ASP A 65 -4.54 -9.03 3.28
CA ASP A 65 -3.48 -10.04 3.36
C ASP A 65 -2.42 -9.92 2.24
N GLY A 66 -2.52 -8.90 1.38
CA GLY A 66 -1.60 -8.67 0.26
C GLY A 66 -1.94 -9.42 -1.02
N ARG A 67 -3.08 -10.14 -1.07
CA ARG A 67 -3.55 -10.80 -2.29
C ARG A 67 -4.38 -9.88 -3.18
N PHE A 68 -4.12 -9.97 -4.48
CA PHE A 68 -4.95 -9.42 -5.53
C PHE A 68 -5.77 -10.55 -6.14
N VAL A 69 -7.09 -10.36 -6.23
CA VAL A 69 -8.01 -11.36 -6.76
C VAL A 69 -8.79 -10.76 -7.92
N VAL A 70 -8.91 -11.51 -9.02
CA VAL A 70 -9.88 -11.23 -10.08
C VAL A 70 -11.00 -12.26 -9.97
N TYR A 71 -12.23 -11.81 -10.08
CA TYR A 71 -13.40 -12.67 -10.06
C TYR A 71 -13.86 -12.96 -11.50
N GLY A 72 -14.09 -14.24 -11.79
CA GLY A 72 -14.72 -14.70 -13.02
C GLY A 72 -16.25 -14.80 -12.90
N PRO A 73 -16.91 -15.41 -13.90
CA PRO A 73 -18.34 -15.64 -13.91
C PRO A 73 -18.83 -16.34 -12.64
N GLY A 74 -19.95 -15.88 -12.07
CA GLY A 74 -20.50 -16.48 -10.85
C GLY A 74 -19.70 -16.20 -9.58
N CYS A 75 -18.84 -15.17 -9.58
CA CYS A 75 -18.08 -14.73 -8.42
C CYS A 75 -17.03 -15.75 -7.93
N THR A 76 -16.53 -16.58 -8.83
CA THR A 76 -15.42 -17.49 -8.54
C THR A 76 -14.09 -16.76 -8.69
N GLU A 77 -13.15 -16.96 -7.77
CA GLU A 77 -11.78 -16.44 -7.93
C GLU A 77 -11.13 -17.07 -9.17
N SER A 78 -10.77 -16.25 -10.16
CA SER A 78 -10.20 -16.70 -11.44
C SER A 78 -8.68 -16.48 -11.51
N VAL A 79 -8.20 -15.41 -10.89
CA VAL A 79 -6.78 -15.09 -10.76
C VAL A 79 -6.49 -14.72 -9.32
N VAL A 80 -5.44 -15.30 -8.76
CA VAL A 80 -4.90 -14.94 -7.45
C VAL A 80 -3.45 -14.56 -7.62
N ALA A 81 -3.11 -13.36 -7.18
CA ALA A 81 -1.80 -12.76 -7.32
C ALA A 81 -1.42 -12.03 -6.03
N THR A 82 -0.21 -11.50 -5.99
CA THR A 82 0.24 -10.64 -4.88
C THR A 82 0.34 -9.20 -5.35
N TYR A 83 0.12 -8.26 -4.43
CA TYR A 83 0.36 -6.84 -4.71
C TYR A 83 1.15 -6.16 -3.60
N HIS A 84 1.75 -5.02 -3.92
CA HIS A 84 2.33 -4.10 -2.96
C HIS A 84 2.07 -2.66 -3.41
N VAL A 85 2.20 -1.71 -2.48
CA VAL A 85 2.00 -0.28 -2.75
C VAL A 85 3.33 0.45 -2.63
N HIS A 86 3.64 1.28 -3.62
CA HIS A 86 4.86 2.09 -3.64
C HIS A 86 4.57 3.45 -4.27
N ASN A 87 4.92 4.53 -3.56
CA ASN A 87 4.65 5.92 -4.00
C ASN A 87 3.19 6.18 -4.40
N GLY A 88 2.23 5.54 -3.72
CA GLY A 88 0.80 5.68 -3.99
C GLY A 88 0.26 4.82 -5.14
N ASP A 89 1.13 4.27 -5.99
CA ASP A 89 0.73 3.31 -7.03
C ASP A 89 0.67 1.89 -6.44
N ILE A 90 -0.22 1.06 -6.99
CA ILE A 90 -0.39 -0.34 -6.60
C ILE A 90 0.21 -1.24 -7.69
N PHE A 91 1.17 -2.07 -7.30
CA PHE A 91 1.90 -2.97 -8.18
C PHE A 91 1.42 -4.39 -7.93
N VAL A 92 0.76 -4.98 -8.93
CA VAL A 92 0.32 -6.37 -8.92
C VAL A 92 1.31 -7.19 -9.74
N SER A 93 1.68 -8.36 -9.23
CA SER A 93 2.48 -9.34 -9.96
C SER A 93 1.68 -10.63 -10.12
N VAL A 94 1.32 -10.96 -11.36
CA VAL A 94 0.55 -12.15 -11.72
C VAL A 94 1.47 -13.14 -12.42
N GLU A 95 1.54 -14.38 -11.95
CA GLU A 95 2.22 -15.45 -12.67
C GLU A 95 1.29 -16.03 -13.73
N ILE A 96 1.68 -15.92 -15.00
CA ILE A 96 0.93 -16.50 -16.11
C ILE A 96 1.55 -17.84 -16.48
N PRO A 97 0.79 -18.96 -16.41
CA PRO A 97 1.30 -20.28 -16.77
C PRO A 97 1.94 -20.28 -18.16
N ASN A 98 3.18 -20.75 -18.23
CA ASN A 98 3.99 -20.84 -19.46
C ASN A 98 4.31 -19.51 -20.17
N LYS A 99 4.02 -18.35 -19.55
CA LYS A 99 4.38 -17.03 -20.09
C LYS A 99 5.26 -16.22 -19.14
N GLY A 100 5.24 -16.52 -17.84
CA GLY A 100 6.02 -15.84 -16.81
C GLY A 100 5.24 -14.70 -16.13
N PRO A 101 5.94 -13.86 -15.36
CA PRO A 101 5.31 -12.82 -14.56
C PRO A 101 4.81 -11.67 -15.43
N LEU A 102 3.59 -11.22 -15.14
CA LEU A 102 3.01 -9.99 -15.63
C LEU A 102 2.89 -8.99 -14.48
N ALA A 103 3.48 -7.80 -14.67
CA ALA A 103 3.29 -6.67 -13.78
C ALA A 103 2.09 -5.82 -14.26
N MET A 104 1.19 -5.49 -13.34
CA MET A 104 0.13 -4.51 -13.55
C MET A 104 0.33 -3.37 -12.56
N VAL A 105 0.19 -2.13 -13.03
CA VAL A 105 0.32 -0.93 -12.20
C VAL A 105 -1.01 -0.20 -12.21
N PHE A 106 -1.63 -0.10 -11.05
CA PHE A 106 -2.84 0.68 -10.85
C PHE A 106 -2.48 2.02 -10.23
N ARG A 107 -2.94 3.10 -10.85
CA ARG A 107 -2.74 4.47 -10.38
C ARG A 107 -4.05 5.02 -9.83
N PRO A 108 -4.08 5.51 -8.58
CA PRO A 108 -5.28 6.14 -8.06
C PRO A 108 -5.51 7.55 -8.57
N SER A 109 -6.78 7.96 -8.56
CA SER A 109 -7.15 9.37 -8.58
C SER A 109 -6.80 10.05 -7.24
N ALA A 110 -6.72 11.38 -7.25
CA ALA A 110 -6.36 12.16 -6.05
C ALA A 110 -7.34 11.98 -4.87
N ASP A 111 -8.60 11.65 -5.15
CA ASP A 111 -9.65 11.37 -4.16
C ASP A 111 -9.76 9.89 -3.79
N HIS A 112 -8.94 9.02 -4.38
CA HIS A 112 -8.96 7.57 -4.18
C HIS A 112 -10.29 6.87 -4.55
N GLU A 113 -11.13 7.52 -5.36
CA GLU A 113 -12.41 6.94 -5.82
C GLU A 113 -12.27 6.13 -7.12
N LYS A 114 -11.14 6.28 -7.82
CA LYS A 114 -10.84 5.59 -9.07
C LYS A 114 -9.45 4.97 -9.05
N LEU A 115 -9.32 3.86 -9.77
CA LEU A 115 -8.03 3.28 -10.17
C LEU A 115 -7.97 3.21 -11.69
N THR A 116 -6.85 3.60 -12.26
CA THR A 116 -6.58 3.44 -13.69
C THR A 116 -5.48 2.42 -13.90
N TYR A 117 -5.67 1.52 -14.87
CA TYR A 117 -4.66 0.61 -15.37
C TYR A 117 -4.46 0.85 -16.86
N THR A 118 -3.21 0.95 -17.30
CA THR A 118 -2.87 1.02 -18.72
C THR A 118 -2.21 -0.29 -19.12
N SER A 119 -2.82 -0.98 -20.09
CA SER A 119 -2.28 -2.22 -20.63
C SER A 119 -0.92 -1.99 -21.29
N HIS A 120 0.11 -2.72 -20.85
CA HIS A 120 1.43 -2.67 -21.48
C HIS A 120 1.40 -3.18 -22.94
N ARG A 121 0.45 -4.07 -23.26
CA ARG A 121 0.31 -4.70 -24.59
C ARG A 121 -0.43 -3.81 -25.58
N THR A 122 -1.60 -3.29 -25.18
CA THR A 122 -2.49 -2.53 -26.07
C THR A 122 -2.37 -1.02 -25.90
N ARG A 123 -1.76 -0.55 -24.81
CA ARG A 123 -1.71 0.87 -24.40
C ARG A 123 -3.08 1.48 -24.07
N ASN A 124 -4.12 0.66 -24.07
CA ASN A 124 -5.46 1.04 -23.72
C ASN A 124 -5.64 1.14 -22.20
N ASN A 125 -6.51 2.06 -21.80
CA ASN A 125 -6.82 2.33 -20.40
C ASN A 125 -8.09 1.60 -19.95
N ALA A 126 -8.02 1.10 -18.73
CA ALA A 126 -9.16 0.64 -17.96
C ALA A 126 -9.30 1.49 -16.70
N VAL A 127 -10.53 1.90 -16.38
CA VAL A 127 -10.86 2.66 -15.16
C VAL A 127 -11.75 1.81 -14.28
N TYR A 128 -11.39 1.70 -13.01
CA TYR A 128 -12.12 0.98 -11.98
C TYR A 128 -12.66 1.95 -10.95
N ARG A 129 -13.81 1.62 -10.37
CA ARG A 129 -14.43 2.34 -9.25
C ARG A 129 -14.72 1.37 -8.11
N ARG A 130 -14.99 1.89 -6.92
CA ARG A 130 -15.44 1.05 -5.80
C ARG A 130 -16.64 0.22 -6.21
N ALA A 131 -16.55 -1.08 -5.94
CA ALA A 131 -17.65 -1.99 -6.23
C ALA A 131 -18.76 -1.83 -5.19
N PRO A 132 -20.06 -1.96 -5.56
CA PRO A 132 -21.14 -1.98 -4.58
C PRO A 132 -20.96 -3.13 -3.60
N ALA A 133 -21.30 -2.95 -2.32
CA ALA A 133 -21.12 -4.00 -1.31
C ALA A 133 -21.76 -5.33 -1.72
N SER A 134 -22.96 -5.29 -2.31
CA SER A 134 -23.76 -6.46 -2.71
C SER A 134 -23.19 -7.30 -3.86
N ILE A 135 -22.12 -6.85 -4.54
CA ILE A 135 -21.55 -7.61 -5.66
C ILE A 135 -20.71 -8.77 -5.12
N CYS A 136 -21.02 -9.99 -5.56
CA CYS A 136 -20.30 -11.20 -5.15
C CYS A 136 -20.29 -11.49 -3.65
N ASP A 137 -21.31 -11.05 -2.92
CA ASP A 137 -21.55 -11.52 -1.57
C ASP A 137 -22.19 -12.92 -1.59
N PRO A 138 -21.71 -13.88 -0.78
CA PRO A 138 -22.42 -15.13 -0.58
C PRO A 138 -23.80 -14.79 0.01
N LYS A 139 -24.87 -15.22 -0.67
CA LYS A 139 -26.23 -15.17 -0.13
C LYS A 139 -26.39 -16.13 1.05
#